data_AF-A0A965CK87-F1
#
_entry.id   AF-A0A965CK87-F1
#
_cell.length_a   1.000
_cell.length_b   1.000
_cell.length_c   1.000
_cell.angle_alpha   90.00
_cell.angle_beta   90.00
_cell.angle_gamma   90.00
#
_symmetry.space_group_name_H-M   'P 1'
#
loop_
_entity.id
_entity.type
_entity.pdbx_description
1 polymer ?
#
loop_
_entity_poly.entity_id
_entity_poly.type
_entity_poly.pdbx_seq_one_letter_code
_entity_poly.pdbx_strand_id
1 'polypeptide(L)'
;MFESLSDRLSGILNALTRRGALSEEDVNAALREVRRALIEADVALDVVRSFTDKVRERAVGQEVVKSVTPGQMVIKIVNDVLVDTLGSDAAP
;
A
#
# COMPACT_ATOMS: atom_id res chain seq x y z
N MET A 1 5.20 7.33 16.70
CA MET A 1 5.61 7.46 15.29
C MET A 1 5.13 6.27 14.46
N PHE A 2 5.48 5.03 14.84
CA PHE A 2 5.04 3.84 14.10
C PHE A 2 3.54 3.54 14.27
N GLU A 3 2.97 3.72 15.46
CA GLU A 3 1.52 3.54 15.70
C GLU A 3 0.65 4.47 14.85
N SER A 4 1.00 5.77 14.79
CA SER A 4 0.28 6.75 13.97
C SER A 4 0.33 6.45 12.47
N LEU A 5 1.42 5.84 12.00
CA LEU A 5 1.53 5.35 10.62
C LEU A 5 0.66 4.10 10.41
N SER A 6 0.73 3.14 11.33
CA SER A 6 -0.07 1.92 11.30
C SER A 6 -1.57 2.21 11.28
N ASP A 7 -2.05 3.15 12.10
CA ASP A 7 -3.47 3.53 12.16
C ASP A 7 -3.93 4.18 10.85
N ARG A 8 -3.11 5.07 10.28
CA ARG A 8 -3.43 5.74 9.01
C ARG A 8 -3.44 4.78 7.84
N LEU A 9 -2.42 3.92 7.73
CA LEU A 9 -2.37 2.89 6.69
C LEU A 9 -3.55 1.93 6.84
N SER A 10 -3.86 1.47 8.05
CA SER A 10 -5.01 0.60 8.32
C SER A 10 -6.32 1.26 7.90
N GLY A 11 -6.50 2.56 8.19
CA GLY A 11 -7.67 3.32 7.75
C GLY A 11 -7.82 3.37 6.22
N ILE A 12 -6.73 3.69 5.51
CA ILE A 12 -6.71 3.77 4.04
C ILE A 12 -7.00 2.40 3.41
N LEU A 13 -6.35 1.35 3.91
CA LEU A 13 -6.49 -0.01 3.42
C LEU A 13 -7.88 -0.60 3.71
N ASN A 14 -8.46 -0.29 4.87
CA ASN A 14 -9.82 -0.69 5.21
C ASN A 14 -10.89 -0.03 4.32
N ALA A 15 -10.62 1.19 3.83
CA ALA A 15 -11.52 1.84 2.87
C ALA A 15 -11.54 1.10 1.52
N LEU A 16 -10.40 0.55 1.09
CA LEU A 16 -10.27 -0.21 -0.15
C LEU A 16 -10.95 -1.59 -0.07
N THR A 17 -10.89 -2.27 1.08
CA THR A 17 -11.48 -3.62 1.25
C THR A 17 -13.01 -3.62 1.31
N ARG A 18 -13.63 -2.50 1.69
CA ARG A 18 -15.09 -2.36 1.71
C ARG A 18 -15.70 -2.21 0.31
N ARG A 19 -14.88 -2.01 -0.72
CA ARG A 19 -15.33 -1.86 -2.11
C ARG A 19 -15.28 -3.22 -2.82
N GLY A 20 -16.39 -3.60 -3.46
CA GLY A 20 -16.52 -4.89 -4.16
C GLY A 20 -15.70 -4.98 -5.45
N ALA A 21 -15.46 -3.86 -6.11
CA ALA A 21 -14.55 -3.71 -7.24
C ALA A 21 -13.70 -2.45 -7.05
N LEU A 22 -12.44 -2.51 -7.47
CA LEU A 22 -11.54 -1.36 -7.46
C LEU A 22 -11.24 -0.96 -8.90
N SER A 23 -11.40 0.32 -9.20
CA SER A 23 -10.90 0.92 -10.43
C SER A 23 -9.44 1.35 -10.26
N GLU A 24 -8.75 1.60 -11.37
CA GLU A 24 -7.41 2.21 -11.34
C GLU A 24 -7.42 3.57 -10.63
N GLU A 25 -8.51 4.34 -10.78
CA GLU A 25 -8.68 5.62 -10.10
C GLU A 25 -8.74 5.47 -8.58
N ASP A 26 -9.41 4.44 -8.07
CA ASP A 26 -9.50 4.15 -6.63
C ASP A 26 -8.12 3.79 -6.05
N VAL A 27 -7.35 2.98 -6.76
CA VAL A 27 -5.97 2.63 -6.39
C VAL A 27 -5.12 3.89 -6.36
N ASN A 28 -5.23 4.74 -7.38
CA ASN A 28 -4.51 6.01 -7.45
C ASN A 28 -4.85 6.96 -6.31
N ALA A 29 -6.12 7.04 -5.93
CA ALA A 29 -6.57 7.85 -4.80
C ALA A 29 -5.97 7.34 -3.47
N ALA A 30 -6.03 6.03 -3.22
CA ALA A 30 -5.45 5.45 -2.01
C ALA A 30 -3.93 5.63 -1.95
N LEU A 31 -3.21 5.46 -3.06
CA LEU A 31 -1.76 5.67 -3.11
C LEU A 31 -1.36 7.11 -2.79
N ARG A 32 -2.19 8.10 -3.14
CA ARG A 32 -1.95 9.50 -2.74
C ARG A 32 -2.04 9.68 -1.23
N GLU A 33 -2.99 9.03 -0.56
CA GLU A 33 -3.09 9.06 0.90
C GLU A 33 -1.93 8.33 1.58
N VAL A 34 -1.55 7.15 1.05
CA VAL A 34 -0.38 6.41 1.55
C VAL A 34 0.88 7.27 1.45
N ARG A 35 1.08 7.95 0.31
CA ARG A 35 2.21 8.87 0.12
C ARG A 35 2.23 9.98 1.18
N ARG A 36 1.08 10.60 1.46
CA ARG A 36 0.97 11.64 2.51
C ARG A 36 1.34 11.07 3.88
N ALA A 37 0.76 9.91 4.24
CA ALA A 37 1.02 9.27 5.53
C ALA A 37 2.50 8.92 5.72
N LEU A 38 3.20 8.46 4.67
CA LEU A 38 4.63 8.15 4.73
C LEU A 38 5.48 9.42 4.91
N ILE A 39 5.16 10.50 4.20
CA ILE A 39 5.87 11.78 4.34
C ILE A 39 5.66 12.38 5.74
N GLU A 40 4.43 12.33 6.27
CA GLU A 40 4.11 12.78 7.62
C GLU A 40 4.79 11.94 8.72
N ALA A 41 5.20 10.72 8.40
CA ALA A 41 5.94 9.83 9.29
C ALA A 41 7.47 9.97 9.14
N ASP A 42 7.95 11.09 8.55
CA ASP A 42 9.36 11.39 8.29
C ASP A 42 10.10 10.30 7.48
N VAL A 43 9.38 9.58 6.60
CA VAL A 43 10.02 8.64 5.67
C VAL A 43 10.70 9.42 4.55
N ALA A 44 11.94 9.03 4.23
CA ALA A 44 12.75 9.68 3.20
C ALA A 44 12.04 9.68 1.82
N LEU A 45 12.08 10.81 1.11
CA LEU A 45 11.28 11.04 -0.09
C LEU A 45 11.61 10.06 -1.24
N ASP A 46 12.87 9.66 -1.35
CA ASP A 46 13.37 8.63 -2.27
C ASP A 46 12.73 7.26 -1.97
N VAL A 47 12.67 6.88 -0.69
CA VAL A 47 11.99 5.66 -0.22
C VAL A 47 10.49 5.73 -0.53
N VAL A 48 9.84 6.86 -0.22
CA VAL A 48 8.40 7.03 -0.49
C VAL A 48 8.09 6.90 -1.98
N ARG A 49 8.89 7.53 -2.85
CA ARG A 49 8.70 7.44 -4.31
C ARG A 49 8.83 6.01 -4.80
N SER A 50 9.95 5.35 -4.48
CA SER A 50 10.22 3.96 -4.85
C SER A 50 9.12 3.02 -4.36
N PHE A 51 8.68 3.18 -3.12
CA PHE A 51 7.58 2.42 -2.52
C PHE A 51 6.28 2.60 -3.33
N THR A 52 5.85 3.85 -3.55
CA THR A 52 4.57 4.11 -4.22
C THR A 52 4.56 3.67 -5.69
N ASP A 53 5.70 3.74 -6.37
CA ASP A 53 5.84 3.31 -7.76
C ASP A 53 5.75 1.79 -7.87
N LYS A 54 6.44 1.04 -6.98
CA LYS A 54 6.35 -0.43 -6.89
C LYS A 54 4.92 -0.90 -6.60
N VAL A 55 4.22 -0.26 -5.66
CA VAL A 55 2.83 -0.64 -5.33
C VAL A 55 1.91 -0.37 -6.52
N ARG A 56 2.05 0.78 -7.20
CA ARG A 56 1.26 1.12 -8.39
C ARG A 56 1.42 0.09 -9.50
N GLU A 57 2.66 -0.24 -9.85
CA GLU A 57 2.97 -1.20 -10.91
C GLU A 57 2.32 -2.56 -10.65
N ARG A 58 2.42 -3.04 -9.41
CA ARG A 58 1.84 -4.32 -9.00
C ARG A 58 0.31 -4.29 -8.90
N ALA A 59 -0.27 -3.17 -8.43
CA ALA A 59 -1.71 -3.06 -8.22
C ALA A 59 -2.50 -2.83 -9.52
N VAL A 60 -1.90 -2.20 -10.53
CA VAL A 60 -2.51 -2.01 -11.86
C VAL A 60 -2.17 -3.16 -12.81
N GLY A 61 -0.97 -3.75 -12.68
CA GLY A 61 -0.46 -4.77 -13.60
C GLY A 61 -0.79 -6.22 -13.24
N GLN A 62 -1.15 -6.54 -11.99
CA GLN A 62 -1.58 -7.90 -11.64
C GLN A 62 -3.07 -8.08 -11.88
N GLU A 63 -3.44 -9.05 -12.73
CA GLU A 63 -4.80 -9.58 -12.76
C GLU A 63 -5.18 -10.02 -11.34
N VAL A 64 -6.21 -9.38 -10.78
CA VAL A 64 -6.75 -9.73 -9.47
C VAL A 64 -7.13 -11.20 -9.49
N VAL A 65 -6.41 -12.00 -8.72
CA VAL A 65 -6.58 -13.46 -8.67
C VAL A 65 -8.04 -13.75 -8.30
N LYS A 66 -8.72 -14.61 -9.08
CA LYS A 66 -10.17 -14.92 -8.98
C LYS A 66 -10.68 -15.33 -7.59
N SER A 67 -9.79 -15.67 -6.65
CA SER A 67 -10.11 -16.13 -5.29
C SER A 67 -9.99 -15.04 -4.21
N VAL A 68 -9.61 -13.80 -4.55
CA VAL A 68 -9.31 -12.75 -3.58
C VAL A 68 -10.04 -11.47 -3.98
N THR A 69 -10.64 -10.74 -3.02
CA THR A 69 -11.29 -9.47 -3.36
C THR A 69 -10.24 -8.44 -3.79
N PRO A 70 -10.54 -7.54 -4.73
CA PRO A 70 -9.59 -6.53 -5.21
C PRO A 70 -8.94 -5.72 -4.08
N GLY A 71 -9.71 -5.33 -3.06
CA GLY A 71 -9.16 -4.61 -1.91
C GLY A 71 -8.18 -5.42 -1.08
N GLN A 72 -8.41 -6.72 -0.89
CA GLN A 72 -7.48 -7.60 -0.19
C GLN A 72 -6.19 -7.83 -0.99
N MET A 73 -6.27 -7.87 -2.32
CA MET A 73 -5.07 -7.91 -3.17
C MET A 73 -4.22 -6.64 -3.03
N VAL A 74 -4.83 -5.46 -2.97
CA VAL A 74 -4.07 -4.21 -2.76
C VAL A 74 -3.38 -4.21 -1.39
N ILE A 75 -4.05 -4.68 -0.33
CA ILE A 75 -3.42 -4.83 0.99
C ILE A 75 -2.19 -5.73 0.92
N LYS A 76 -2.32 -6.88 0.26
CA LYS A 76 -1.21 -7.81 0.10
C LYS A 76 -0.04 -7.15 -0.64
N ILE A 77 -0.31 -6.48 -1.75
CA ILE A 77 0.73 -5.78 -2.53
C ILE A 77 1.46 -4.74 -1.67
N VAL A 78 0.72 -3.94 -0.90
CA VAL A 78 1.29 -2.95 0.01
C VAL A 78 2.18 -3.63 1.06
N ASN A 79 1.73 -4.73 1.66
CA ASN A 79 2.51 -5.50 2.62
C ASN A 79 3.80 -6.07 1.99
N ASP A 80 3.70 -6.72 0.84
CA ASP A 80 4.85 -7.31 0.13
C ASP A 80 5.90 -6.23 -0.20
N VAL A 81 5.47 -5.04 -0.62
CA VAL A 81 6.39 -3.92 -0.90
C VAL A 81 6.95 -3.32 0.40
N LEU A 82 6.19 -3.30 1.51
CA LEU A 82 6.69 -2.86 2.81
C LEU A 82 7.80 -3.79 3.30
N VAL A 83 7.60 -5.10 3.22
CA VAL A 83 8.61 -6.11 3.59
C VAL A 83 9.86 -5.96 2.72
N ASP A 84 9.69 -5.78 1.40
CA ASP A 84 10.81 -5.52 0.47
C ASP A 84 11.57 -4.23 0.82
N THR A 85 10.85 -3.18 1.22
CA THR A 85 11.44 -1.87 1.52
C THR A 85 12.16 -1.83 2.87
N LEU A 86 11.61 -2.54 3.88
CA LEU A 86 12.21 -2.64 5.21
C LEU A 86 13.31 -3.71 5.29
N GLY A 87 13.44 -4.52 4.23
CA GLY A 87 14.40 -5.61 4.14
C GLY A 87 13.81 -6.91 4.69
N SER A 88 14.08 -8.00 3.96
CA SER A 88 13.74 -9.38 4.35
C SER A 88 14.59 -9.94 5.49
N ASP A 89 15.55 -9.15 5.99
CA ASP A 89 16.55 -9.52 7.00
C ASP A 89 16.21 -8.95 8.39
N ALA A 90 14.93 -8.71 8.66
CA ALA A 90 14.43 -8.56 10.02
C ALA A 90 14.55 -9.91 10.75
N ALA A 91 15.79 -10.30 11.06
CA ALA A 91 16.07 -11.30 12.06
C ALA A 91 15.43 -10.84 13.38
N PRO A 92 14.70 -11.73 14.07
CA PRO A 92 14.00 -11.41 15.32
C PRO A 92 14.94 -10.92 16.42
#